data_AF-A0A9P7C0C4-F1
#
_entry.id   AF-A0A9P7C0C4-F1
#
_cell.length_a   1.000
_cell.length_b   1.000
_cell.length_c   1.000
_cell.angle_alpha   90.00
_cell.angle_beta   90.00
_cell.angle_gamma   90.00
#
_symmetry.space_group_name_H-M   'P 1'
#
loop_
_entity.id
_entity.type
_entity.pdbx_description
1 polymer ?
#
loop_
_entity_poly.entity_id
_entity_poly.type
_entity_poly.pdbx_seq_one_letter_code
_entity_poly.pdbx_strand_id
1 'polypeptide(L)'
;MQFEQRQVSKRYEAVVQGLLEGEAGEVDLPLIVDWPNRPKQMVDHERGKPALTRWRVLARDVEAQRTRMELEPVTGRSHQLRLHMASIGHPIVACGSPIR
;
A
#
# COMPACT_ATOMS: atom_id res chain seq x y z
N MET A 1 -19.61 -1.94 -24.79
CA MET A 1 -18.31 -1.86 -24.10
C MET A 1 -18.48 -0.98 -22.86
N GLN A 2 -18.98 -1.53 -21.75
CA GLN A 2 -19.29 -0.78 -20.52
C GLN A 2 -18.21 -1.09 -19.47
N PHE A 3 -17.11 -0.33 -19.46
CA PHE A 3 -16.06 -0.42 -18.43
C PHE A 3 -15.51 0.97 -18.07
N GLU A 4 -16.32 2.01 -18.16
CA GLU A 4 -15.89 3.42 -18.04
C GLU A 4 -16.42 4.17 -16.83
N GLN A 5 -16.76 3.47 -15.74
CA GLN A 5 -16.99 4.16 -14.46
C GLN A 5 -16.21 3.46 -13.36
N ARG A 6 -14.95 3.86 -13.21
CA ARG A 6 -14.09 3.58 -12.04
C ARG A 6 -14.62 4.29 -10.78
N GLN A 7 -15.89 4.10 -10.43
CA GLN A 7 -16.49 4.64 -9.21
C GLN A 7 -16.41 3.67 -8.02
N VAL A 8 -15.70 2.54 -8.15
CA VAL A 8 -15.43 1.67 -7.01
C VAL A 8 -14.22 2.23 -6.25
N SER A 9 -14.45 3.20 -5.37
CA SER A 9 -13.49 3.62 -4.36
C SER A 9 -13.32 2.47 -3.36
N LYS A 10 -12.26 1.68 -3.52
CA LYS A 10 -11.94 0.61 -2.57
C LYS A 10 -11.18 1.24 -1.42
N ARG A 11 -11.65 1.07 -0.20
CA ARG A 11 -10.92 1.45 1.02
C ARG A 11 -10.57 0.20 1.79
N TYR A 12 -9.33 0.14 2.21
CA TYR A 12 -8.78 -0.94 3.01
C TYR A 12 -8.30 -0.38 4.32
N GLU A 13 -8.39 -1.17 5.37
CA GLU A 13 -7.77 -0.83 6.64
C GLU A 13 -6.55 -1.71 6.84
N ALA A 14 -5.44 -1.11 7.23
CA ALA A 14 -4.19 -1.80 7.46
C ALA A 14 -3.51 -1.26 8.72
N VAL A 15 -2.76 -2.13 9.39
CA VAL A 15 -1.82 -1.74 10.43
C VAL A 15 -0.43 -1.81 9.82
N VAL A 16 0.32 -0.72 9.89
CA VAL A 16 1.71 -0.64 9.43
C VAL A 16 2.66 -0.56 10.62
N GLN A 17 3.89 -1.01 10.42
CA GLN A 17 4.95 -0.91 11.41
C GLN A 17 5.50 0.51 11.46
N GLY A 18 5.83 0.99 12.65
CA GLY A 18 6.30 2.34 12.90
C GLY A 18 5.18 3.35 13.12
N LEU A 19 5.60 4.54 13.56
CA LEU A 19 4.72 5.68 13.79
C LEU A 19 4.77 6.60 12.57
N LEU A 20 3.69 6.63 11.81
CA LEU A 20 3.62 7.46 10.62
C LEU A 20 3.42 8.93 11.00
N GLU A 21 4.28 9.81 10.48
CA GLU A 21 4.14 11.25 10.62
C GLU A 21 3.04 11.77 9.69
N GLY A 22 2.26 12.77 10.15
CA GLY A 22 1.16 13.37 9.39
C GLY A 22 -0.16 12.58 9.43
N GLU A 23 -1.27 13.25 9.15
CA GLU A 23 -2.61 12.63 9.27
C GLU A 23 -3.08 11.93 8.00
N ALA A 24 -2.61 12.38 6.85
CA ALA A 24 -2.94 11.82 5.55
C ALA A 24 -1.83 12.11 4.55
N GLY A 25 -1.79 11.36 3.46
CA GLY A 25 -0.87 11.57 2.36
C GLY A 25 -1.15 10.65 1.19
N GLU A 26 -0.28 10.72 0.20
CA GLU A 26 -0.38 9.92 -1.01
C GLU A 26 0.97 9.29 -1.33
N VAL A 27 0.95 8.06 -1.83
CA VAL A 27 2.12 7.35 -2.35
C VAL A 27 1.90 7.14 -3.84
N ASP A 28 2.57 7.96 -4.65
CA ASP A 28 2.63 7.83 -6.10
C ASP A 28 3.98 7.24 -6.51
N LEU A 29 4.10 5.93 -6.35
CA LEU A 29 5.30 5.20 -6.72
C LEU A 29 4.97 4.19 -7.81
N PRO A 30 5.54 4.33 -9.02
CA PRO A 30 5.27 3.43 -10.13
C PRO A 30 5.81 2.03 -9.84
N LEU A 31 5.02 1.00 -10.15
CA LEU A 31 5.31 -0.39 -9.82
C LEU A 31 5.52 -1.24 -11.08
N ILE A 32 6.53 -2.10 -11.06
CA ILE A 32 6.78 -3.11 -12.08
C ILE A 32 6.99 -4.50 -11.46
N VAL A 33 6.75 -5.54 -12.24
CA VAL A 33 7.13 -6.90 -11.88
C VAL A 33 8.65 -7.00 -11.87
N ASP A 34 9.20 -7.49 -10.76
CA ASP A 34 10.60 -7.91 -10.69
C ASP A 34 10.74 -9.23 -11.48
N TRP A 35 11.17 -9.10 -12.74
CA TRP A 35 11.37 -10.23 -13.65
C TRP A 35 12.36 -11.29 -13.13
N PRO A 36 13.54 -10.91 -12.60
CA PRO A 36 14.46 -11.90 -12.04
C PRO A 36 13.96 -12.58 -10.75
N ASN A 37 13.13 -11.92 -9.93
CA ASN A 37 12.64 -12.49 -8.66
C ASN A 37 11.13 -12.74 -8.61
N ARG A 38 10.51 -13.22 -9.70
CA ARG A 38 9.07 -13.47 -9.69
C ARG A 38 8.62 -14.35 -8.51
N PRO A 39 7.47 -14.05 -7.88
CA PRO A 39 6.45 -13.07 -8.29
C PRO A 39 6.60 -11.67 -7.64
N LYS A 40 7.80 -11.28 -7.18
CA LYS A 40 8.01 -9.98 -6.54
C LYS A 40 7.74 -8.82 -7.51
N GLN A 41 7.40 -7.68 -6.95
CA GLN A 41 7.28 -6.41 -7.66
C GLN A 41 8.31 -5.45 -7.06
N MET A 42 8.68 -4.41 -7.79
CA MET A 42 9.56 -3.34 -7.32
C MET A 42 9.05 -1.98 -7.77
N VAL A 43 9.55 -0.92 -7.13
CA VAL A 43 9.36 0.45 -7.59
C VAL A 43 10.34 0.73 -8.71
N ASP A 44 9.86 1.20 -9.86
CA ASP A 44 10.68 1.52 -11.03
C ASP A 44 10.13 2.78 -11.70
N HIS A 45 10.90 3.87 -11.65
CA HIS A 45 10.49 5.17 -12.20
C HIS A 45 10.58 5.25 -13.72
N GLU A 46 11.35 4.38 -14.37
CA GLU A 46 11.55 4.40 -15.82
C GLU A 46 10.53 3.54 -16.56
N ARG A 47 10.24 2.35 -16.02
CA ARG A 47 9.43 1.32 -16.68
C ARG A 47 8.20 0.91 -15.88
N GLY A 48 8.09 1.38 -14.64
CA GLY A 48 6.96 1.08 -13.76
C GLY A 48 5.65 1.64 -14.28
N LYS A 49 4.58 0.90 -14.01
CA LYS A 49 3.23 1.38 -14.28
C LYS A 49 2.83 2.35 -13.17
N PRO A 50 2.20 3.49 -13.50
CA PRO A 50 1.75 4.44 -12.49
C PRO A 50 0.82 3.72 -11.50
N ALA A 51 1.11 3.96 -10.22
CA ALA A 51 0.37 3.38 -9.12
C ALA A 51 0.27 4.41 -8.00
N LEU A 52 -0.98 4.73 -7.65
CA LEU A 52 -1.31 5.74 -6.64
C LEU A 52 -2.13 5.11 -5.53
N THR A 53 -1.68 5.28 -4.30
CA THR A 53 -2.42 4.91 -3.08
C THR A 53 -2.51 6.12 -2.18
N ARG A 54 -3.72 6.51 -1.81
CA ARG A 54 -3.95 7.49 -0.76
C ARG A 54 -4.00 6.80 0.58
N TRP A 55 -3.50 7.43 1.62
CA TRP A 55 -3.56 6.90 2.97
C TRP A 55 -3.99 7.96 3.96
N ARG A 56 -4.61 7.51 5.05
CA ARG A 56 -5.04 8.35 6.16
C ARG A 56 -4.84 7.60 7.47
N VAL A 57 -4.19 8.24 8.43
CA VAL A 57 -3.99 7.68 9.77
C VAL A 57 -5.31 7.69 10.52
N LEU A 58 -5.69 6.53 11.05
CA LEU A 58 -6.87 6.35 11.89
C LEU A 58 -6.51 6.35 13.37
N ALA A 59 -5.39 5.69 13.72
CA ALA A 59 -4.88 5.64 15.08
C ALA A 59 -3.38 5.33 15.09
N ARG A 60 -2.69 5.79 16.13
CA ARG A 60 -1.28 5.45 16.39
C ARG A 60 -1.20 4.69 17.71
N ASP A 61 -0.50 3.57 17.67
CA ASP A 61 -0.18 2.76 18.84
C ASP A 61 1.30 2.96 19.16
N VAL A 62 1.57 3.84 20.12
CA VAL A 62 2.93 4.20 20.53
C VAL A 62 3.58 3.05 21.30
N GLU A 63 2.81 2.25 22.04
CA GLU A 63 3.33 1.11 22.81
C GLU A 63 3.80 -0.01 21.87
N ALA A 64 2.99 -0.35 20.86
CA ALA A 64 3.32 -1.39 19.89
C ALA A 64 4.18 -0.89 18.71
N GLN A 65 4.48 0.42 18.66
CA GLN A 65 5.16 1.09 17.53
C GLN A 65 4.48 0.78 16.19
N ARG A 66 3.17 1.02 16.12
CA ARG A 66 2.34 0.71 14.95
C ARG A 66 1.39 1.85 14.62
N THR A 67 0.99 1.93 13.36
CA THR A 67 -0.01 2.90 12.90
C THR A 67 -1.13 2.18 12.19
N ARG A 68 -2.38 2.39 12.64
CA ARG A 68 -3.58 1.95 11.94
C ARG A 68 -3.98 3.03 10.95
N MET A 69 -4.20 2.64 9.70
CA MET A 69 -4.49 3.56 8.61
C MET A 69 -5.50 2.98 7.63
N GLU A 70 -6.22 3.90 7.01
CA GLU A 70 -7.05 3.66 5.84
C GLU A 70 -6.20 3.85 4.58
N LEU A 71 -6.31 2.91 3.65
CA LEU A 71 -5.61 2.88 2.37
C LEU A 71 -6.63 2.85 1.24
N GLU A 72 -6.58 3.84 0.36
CA GLU A 72 -7.43 3.97 -0.82
C GLU A 72 -6.56 3.84 -2.09
N PRO A 73 -6.44 2.63 -2.67
CA PRO A 73 -5.76 2.43 -3.93
C PRO A 73 -6.58 3.04 -5.08
N VAL A 74 -6.07 4.12 -5.67
CA VAL A 74 -6.65 4.76 -6.86
C VAL A 74 -6.44 3.87 -8.09
N THR A 75 -5.35 3.11 -8.10
CA THR A 75 -5.02 2.09 -9.12
C THR A 75 -5.11 0.67 -8.54
N GLY A 76 -5.35 -0.33 -9.39
CA GLY A 76 -5.48 -1.74 -8.95
C GLY A 76 -4.28 -2.61 -9.33
N ARG A 77 -3.05 -2.28 -8.90
CA ARG A 77 -1.87 -3.12 -9.20
C ARG A 77 -1.69 -4.25 -8.17
N SER A 78 -1.14 -5.38 -8.60
CA SER A 78 -0.86 -6.51 -7.71
C SER A 78 0.10 -6.10 -6.60
N HIS A 79 -0.22 -6.45 -5.36
CA HIS A 79 0.56 -6.12 -4.15
C HIS A 79 0.78 -4.62 -3.88
N GLN A 80 0.08 -3.72 -4.58
CA GLN A 80 0.31 -2.28 -4.55
C GLN A 80 0.43 -1.71 -3.13
N LEU A 81 -0.56 -1.97 -2.27
CA LEU A 81 -0.59 -1.46 -0.90
C LEU A 81 0.64 -1.89 -0.10
N ARG A 82 1.02 -3.17 -0.21
CA ARG A 82 2.16 -3.72 0.54
C ARG A 82 3.48 -3.09 0.09
N LEU A 83 3.66 -2.91 -1.22
CA LEU A 83 4.86 -2.28 -1.78
C LEU A 83 4.95 -0.82 -1.40
N HIS A 84 3.87 -0.05 -1.61
CA HIS A 84 3.84 1.36 -1.26
C HIS A 84 4.15 1.60 0.21
N MET A 85 3.52 0.82 1.09
CA MET A 85 3.77 0.90 2.53
C MET A 85 5.20 0.48 2.89
N ALA A 86 5.74 -0.57 2.27
CA ALA A 86 7.14 -0.95 2.45
C ALA A 86 8.13 0.12 1.91
N SER A 87 7.80 0.79 0.81
CA SER A 87 8.64 1.82 0.17
C SER A 87 8.74 3.09 1.00
N ILE A 88 7.70 3.45 1.77
CA ILE A 88 7.76 4.55 2.73
C ILE A 88 8.40 4.14 4.08
N GLY A 89 8.91 2.90 4.20
CA GLY A 89 9.54 2.40 5.42
C GLY A 89 8.57 1.85 6.47
N HIS A 90 7.28 1.80 6.16
CA HIS A 90 6.22 1.37 7.08
C HIS A 90 5.49 0.14 6.53
N PRO A 91 6.13 -1.04 6.47
CA PRO A 91 5.50 -2.23 5.90
C PRO A 91 4.22 -2.60 6.64
N ILE A 92 3.22 -3.09 5.88
CA ILE A 92 1.97 -3.59 6.47
C ILE A 92 2.31 -4.80 7.36
N VAL A 93 1.91 -4.70 8.62
CA VAL A 93 1.92 -5.81 9.57
C VAL A 93 0.81 -6.76 9.13
N ALA A 94 1.15 -7.68 8.23
CA ALA A 94 0.28 -8.81 7.96
C ALA A 94 0.17 -9.60 9.26
N CYS A 95 -1.03 -9.66 9.84
CA CYS A 95 -1.31 -10.60 10.92
C CYS A 95 -1.06 -12.00 10.36
N GLY A 96 0.12 -12.55 10.68
CA GLY A 96 0.39 -13.96 10.50
C GLY A 96 -0.47 -14.71 11.50
N SER A 97 -1.68 -15.09 11.10
CA SER A 97 -2.14 -16.39 11.56
C SER A 97 -1.24 -17.42 10.88
N PRO A 98 -0.48 -18.25 11.61
CA PRO A 98 -0.20 -19.56 11.06
C PRO A 98 -1.58 -20.17 10.80
N ILE A 99 -1.85 -20.47 9.54
CA ILE A 99 -2.97 -21.31 9.17
C ILE A 99 -2.71 -22.63 9.92
N ARG A 100 -3.50 -22.89 10.96
CA ARG A 100 -3.64 -24.19 11.58
C ARG A 100 -5.09 -24.60 11.43
#